data_AF-A0A2W5R4A7-F1
#
_entry.id   AF-A0A2W5R4A7-F1
#
_cell.length_a   1.000
_cell.length_b   1.000
_cell.length_c   1.000
_cell.angle_alpha   90.00
_cell.angle_beta   90.00
_cell.angle_gamma   90.00
#
_symmetry.space_group_name_H-M   'P 1'
#
loop_
_entity.id
_entity.type
_entity.pdbx_description
1 polymer ?
#
loop_
_entity_poly.entity_id
_entity_poly.type
_entity_poly.pdbx_seq_one_letter_code
_entity_poly.pdbx_strand_id
1 'polypeptide(L)' 'MDKAPDEKREDTASFLKAQVRAALIEQRLAMPDRLHKADLLQRVMRIWLVGRPDTVIGAYWPIKGEFDPLPALHRWKEDG' A
#
# COMPACT_ATOMS: atom_id res chain seq x y z
N MET A 1 -26.15 20.37 -24.36
CA MET A 1 -25.23 21.25 -23.61
C MET A 1 -23.90 20.53 -23.56
N ASP A 2 -22.92 20.93 -24.36
CA ASP A 2 -21.61 20.28 -24.35
C ASP A 2 -20.87 20.62 -23.05
N LYS A 3 -20.35 19.60 -22.37
CA LYS A 3 -19.54 19.77 -21.15
C LYS A 3 -18.30 20.62 -21.43
N ALA A 4 -17.89 21.41 -20.43
CA ALA A 4 -16.72 22.25 -20.51
C ALA A 4 -15.44 21.41 -20.76
N PRO A 5 -14.42 21.94 -21.46
CA PRO A 5 -13.20 21.20 -21.79
C PRO A 5 -12.46 20.61 -20.57
N ASP A 6 -12.45 21.29 -19.44
CA ASP A 6 -11.82 20.79 -18.21
C ASP A 6 -12.61 19.66 -17.56
N GLU A 7 -13.94 19.75 -17.58
CA GLU A 7 -14.81 18.68 -17.10
C GLU A 7 -14.60 17.38 -17.89
N LYS A 8 -14.42 17.48 -19.22
CA LYS A 8 -14.08 16.32 -20.07
C LYS A 8 -12.70 15.72 -19.74
N ARG A 9 -11.71 16.55 -19.38
CA ARG A 9 -10.38 16.08 -18.99
C ARG A 9 -10.40 15.37 -17.65
N GLU A 10 -11.12 15.91 -16.66
CA GLU A 10 -11.30 15.27 -15.35
C GLU A 10 -12.04 13.94 -15.47
N ASP A 11 -13.11 13.90 -16.27
CA ASP A 11 -13.85 12.67 -16.56
C ASP A 11 -12.93 11.59 -17.18
N THR A 12 -12.10 11.99 -18.15
CA THR A 12 -11.12 11.09 -18.79
C THR A 12 -10.07 10.60 -17.80
N ALA A 13 -9.53 11.49 -16.96
CA ALA A 13 -8.54 11.13 -15.95
C ALA A 13 -9.12 10.16 -14.91
N SER A 14 -10.36 10.40 -14.46
CA SER A 14 -11.08 9.53 -13.53
C SER A 14 -11.30 8.13 -14.12
N PHE A 15 -11.72 8.05 -15.38
CA PHE A 15 -11.89 6.80 -16.10
C PHE A 15 -10.59 6.01 -16.24
N LEU A 16 -9.49 6.66 -16.63
CA LEU A 16 -8.17 6.02 -16.73
C LEU A 16 -7.67 5.56 -15.36
N LYS A 17 -7.84 6.37 -14.31
CA LYS A 17 -7.49 5.99 -12.93
C LYS A 17 -8.27 4.75 -12.47
N ALA A 18 -9.54 4.64 -12.81
CA ALA A 18 -10.36 3.48 -12.47
C ALA A 18 -9.86 2.21 -13.17
N GLN A 19 -9.51 2.29 -14.46
CA GLN A 19 -8.93 1.17 -15.21
C GLN A 19 -7.58 0.72 -14.64
N VAL A 20 -6.67 1.66 -14.39
CA VAL A 20 -5.36 1.35 -13.79
C VAL A 20 -5.53 0.71 -12.42
N ARG A 21 -6.45 1.22 -11.59
CA ARG A 21 -6.75 0.62 -10.28
C ARG A 21 -7.22 -0.84 -10.41
N ALA A 22 -8.14 -1.12 -11.34
CA ALA A 22 -8.64 -2.47 -11.56
C ALA A 22 -7.51 -3.44 -11.95
N ALA A 23 -6.67 -3.03 -12.90
CA ALA A 23 -5.53 -3.83 -13.36
C ALA A 23 -4.51 -4.10 -12.23
N LEU A 24 -4.18 -3.09 -11.42
CA LEU A 24 -3.24 -3.25 -10.30
C LEU A 24 -3.80 -4.15 -9.18
N ILE A 25 -5.10 -4.06 -8.89
CA ILE A 25 -5.75 -4.95 -7.92
C ILE A 25 -5.70 -6.39 -8.42
N GLU A 26 -6.02 -6.62 -9.69
CA GLU A 26 -5.94 -7.96 -10.29
C GLU A 26 -4.53 -8.53 -10.18
N GLN A 27 -3.51 -7.77 -10.60
CA GLN A 27 -2.10 -8.18 -10.49
C GLN A 27 -1.70 -8.50 -9.04
N ARG A 28 -2.11 -7.67 -8.07
CA ARG A 28 -1.84 -7.89 -6.65
C ARG A 28 -2.49 -9.17 -6.12
N LEU A 29 -3.72 -9.46 -6.54
CA LEU A 29 -4.45 -10.65 -6.12
C LEU A 29 -3.88 -11.92 -6.78
N ALA A 30 -3.40 -11.82 -8.02
CA ALA A 30 -2.82 -12.92 -8.79
C ALA A 30 -1.33 -13.18 -8.51
N MET A 31 -0.69 -12.39 -7.65
CA MET A 31 0.75 -12.50 -7.35
C MET A 31 1.09 -13.82 -6.63
N PRO A 32 1.79 -14.78 -7.28
CA PRO A 32 1.97 -16.13 -6.71
C PRO A 32 2.86 -16.18 -5.47
N ASP A 33 3.93 -15.38 -5.43
CA ASP A 33 4.92 -15.35 -4.36
C ASP A 33 4.68 -14.23 -3.33
N ARG A 34 3.45 -13.71 -3.29
CA ARG A 34 3.07 -12.55 -2.47
C ARG A 34 3.46 -12.68 -1.00
N LEU A 35 3.23 -13.84 -0.40
CA LEU A 35 3.55 -14.08 1.02
C LEU A 35 5.07 -14.05 1.26
N HIS A 36 5.85 -14.61 0.34
CA HIS A 36 7.30 -14.58 0.44
C HIS A 36 7.84 -13.15 0.31
N LYS A 37 7.33 -12.38 -0.66
CA LYS A 37 7.67 -10.95 -0.79
C LYS A 37 7.28 -10.15 0.46
N ALA A 38 6.12 -10.45 1.06
CA ALA A 38 5.68 -9.79 2.29
C ALA A 38 6.60 -10.09 3.47
N ASP A 39 7.06 -11.34 3.64
CA ASP A 39 8.04 -11.68 4.68
C ASP A 39 9.36 -10.93 4.49
N LEU A 40 9.87 -10.84 3.24
CA LEU A 40 11.07 -10.07 2.92
C LEU A 40 10.90 -8.59 3.26
N LEU A 41 9.76 -7.99 2.90
CA LEU A 41 9.47 -6.59 3.22
C LEU A 41 9.36 -6.37 4.73
N GLN A 42 8.77 -7.30 5.48
CA GLN A 42 8.73 -7.21 6.95
C GLN A 42 10.14 -7.26 7.56
N ARG A 43 11.08 -8.05 7.01
CA ARG A 43 12.48 -8.08 7.46
C ARG A 43 13.17 -6.73 7.24
N VAL A 44 13.02 -6.17 6.04
CA VAL A 44 13.57 -4.84 5.71
C VAL A 44 12.98 -3.78 6.63
N MET A 45 11.67 -3.81 6.85
CA MET A 45 10.99 -2.87 7.74
C MET A 45 11.50 -2.96 9.18
N ARG A 46 11.71 -4.17 9.72
CA ARG A 46 12.27 -4.34 11.07
C ARG A 46 13.65 -3.71 11.20
N ILE A 47 14.52 -3.89 10.21
CA ILE A 47 15.86 -3.27 10.19
C ILE A 47 15.73 -1.74 10.13
N TRP A 48 14.82 -1.23 9.29
CA TRP A 48 14.57 0.20 9.17
C TRP A 48 14.06 0.84 10.48
N LEU A 49 13.40 0.07 11.34
CA LEU A 49 12.89 0.52 12.64
C LEU A 49 13.97 0.56 13.74
N VAL A 50 15.11 -0.14 13.58
CA VAL A 50 16.16 -0.21 14.60
C VAL A 50 16.73 1.17 14.90
N GLY A 51 16.76 1.55 16.18
CA GLY A 51 17.38 2.79 16.64
C GLY A 51 16.66 4.07 16.19
N ARG A 52 15.44 3.95 15.64
CA ARG A 52 14.63 5.14 15.31
C ARG A 52 14.21 5.86 16.61
N PRO A 53 14.30 7.19 16.66
CA PRO A 53 13.91 7.97 17.84
C PRO A 53 12.41 8.28 17.89
N ASP A 54 11.66 7.96 16.83
CA ASP A 54 10.21 8.17 16.79
C ASP A 54 9.53 7.39 17.91
N THR A 55 8.52 7.98 18.54
CA THR A 55 7.74 7.32 19.59
C THR A 55 6.35 6.89 19.12
N VAL A 56 5.95 7.33 17.93
CA VAL A 56 4.65 7.03 17.32
C VAL A 56 4.82 6.86 15.80
N ILE A 57 4.31 5.76 15.26
CA ILE A 57 4.26 5.50 13.82
C ILE A 57 2.82 5.19 13.43
N GLY A 58 2.28 5.95 12.47
CA GLY A 58 0.97 5.68 11.87
C GLY A 58 1.06 4.64 10.76
N ALA A 59 0.11 3.71 10.74
CA ALA A 59 -0.05 2.74 9.66
C ALA A 59 -1.52 2.58 9.28
N TYR A 60 -1.77 2.24 8.02
CA TYR A 60 -3.10 1.87 7.57
C TYR A 60 -3.36 0.39 7.88
N TRP A 61 -4.64 -0.01 7.95
CA TRP A 61 -5.02 -1.41 8.07
C TRP A 61 -5.05 -2.06 6.69
N PRO A 62 -4.27 -3.13 6.44
CA PRO A 62 -4.18 -3.72 5.11
C PRO A 62 -5.47 -4.44 4.71
N ILE A 63 -5.85 -4.32 3.45
CA ILE A 63 -6.94 -5.11 2.86
C ILE A 63 -6.40 -6.37 2.16
N LYS A 64 -7.32 -7.21 1.66
CA LYS A 64 -6.98 -8.49 1.03
C LYS A 64 -5.90 -8.34 -0.04
N GLY A 65 -4.79 -9.05 0.19
CA GLY A 65 -3.66 -9.11 -0.72
C GLY A 65 -2.69 -7.94 -0.65
N GLU A 66 -2.85 -7.02 0.30
CA GLU A 66 -1.84 -5.99 0.57
C GLU A 66 -0.74 -6.49 1.50
N PHE A 67 0.37 -5.75 1.53
CA PHE A 67 1.42 -5.94 2.52
C PHE A 67 0.90 -5.55 3.91
N ASP A 68 1.18 -6.40 4.91
CA ASP A 68 0.83 -6.15 6.30
C ASP A 68 2.06 -5.68 7.11
N PRO A 69 2.14 -4.38 7.48
CA PRO A 69 3.23 -3.85 8.29
C PRO A 69 3.04 -4.08 9.79
N LEU A 70 1.83 -4.45 10.24
CA LEU A 70 1.48 -4.44 11.67
C LEU A 70 2.34 -5.38 12.51
N PRO A 71 2.74 -6.59 12.05
CA PRO A 71 3.62 -7.45 12.83
C PRO A 71 5.00 -6.83 13.10
N ALA A 72 5.55 -6.03 12.18
CA ALA A 72 6.83 -5.36 12.39
C ALA A 72 6.68 -4.18 13.37
N LEU A 73 5.60 -3.41 13.24
CA LEU A 73 5.28 -2.29 14.13
C LEU A 73 4.95 -2.74 15.55
N HIS A 74 4.24 -3.87 15.71
CA HIS A 74 3.91 -4.42 17.02
C HIS A 74 5.18 -4.75 17.80
N ARG A 75 6.14 -5.46 17.17
CA ARG A 75 7.41 -5.80 17.83
C ARG A 75 8.23 -4.56 18.16
N TRP A 76 8.31 -3.61 17.24
CA TRP A 76 9.04 -2.37 17.49
C TRP A 76 8.50 -1.60 18.70
N LYS A 77 7.16 -1.59 18.89
CA LYS A 77 6.54 -1.02 20.09
C LYS A 77 6.88 -1.79 21.38
N GLU A 78 7.13 -3.09 21.30
CA GLU A 78 7.51 -3.92 22.46
C GLU A 78 9.00 -3.72 22.82
N ASP A 79 9.85 -3.43 21.84
CA ASP A 79 11.29 -3.26 22.00
C ASP A 79 11.74 -1.80 22.29
N GLY A 80 10.89 -0.82 22.00
CA GLY A 80 11.14 0.63 22.19
C GLY A 80 10.56 1.19 23.48
#